data_AF-A0AAD7AWL6-F1
#
_entry.id   AF-A0AAD7AWL6-F1
#
_cell.length_a   1.000
_cell.length_b   1.000
_cell.length_c   1.000
_cell.angle_alpha   90.00
_cell.angle_beta   90.00
_cell.angle_gamma   90.00
#
_symmetry.space_group_name_H-M   'P 1'
#
loop_
_entity.id
_entity.type
_entity.pdbx_description
1 polymer ?
#
loop_
_entity_poly.entity_id
_entity_poly.type
_entity_poly.pdbx_seq_one_letter_code
_entity_poly.pdbx_strand_id
1 'polypeptide(L)'
;MLCNGQCLPGPSCPTVRPPLPRRARSECPEGLTSCPVPGRSFGGWDCIDTRNDLESCGGCMYSVSSETAGQDCTALLGVNDVSCIKGQCAVRKCMLGYKLYEDHTHCVESGGLFNQLFRI
;
A
#
# COMPACT_ATOMS: atom_id res chain seq x y z
N MET A 1 35.23 -15.43 35.69
CA MET A 1 35.08 -16.22 34.45
C MET A 1 34.71 -15.28 33.32
N LEU A 2 35.29 -15.48 32.14
CA LEU A 2 34.96 -14.72 30.93
C LEU A 2 33.80 -15.41 30.21
N CYS A 3 32.69 -14.69 30.03
CA CYS A 3 31.53 -15.15 29.27
C CYS A 3 31.27 -14.13 28.16
N ASN A 4 31.32 -14.55 26.89
CA ASN A 4 31.22 -13.64 25.72
C ASN A 4 32.11 -12.38 25.85
N GLY A 5 33.33 -12.53 26.37
CA GLY A 5 34.29 -11.43 26.51
C GLY A 5 34.10 -10.52 27.73
N GLN A 6 33.16 -10.81 28.64
CA GLN A 6 32.95 -10.03 29.86
C GLN A 6 33.18 -10.84 31.14
N CYS A 7 33.79 -10.22 32.15
CA CYS A 7 34.02 -10.81 33.46
C CYS A 7 32.75 -10.70 34.32
N LEU A 8 32.14 -11.84 34.67
CA LEU A 8 30.95 -11.90 35.53
C LEU A 8 31.28 -12.42 36.94
N PRO A 9 30.63 -11.89 38.01
CA PRO A 9 30.90 -12.23 39.41
C PRO A 9 30.18 -13.50 39.91
N GLY A 10 29.78 -14.42 39.02
CA GLY A 10 29.04 -15.64 39.36
C GLY A 10 29.75 -16.94 38.94
N PRO A 11 29.42 -18.09 39.56
CA PRO A 11 29.98 -19.39 39.21
C PRO A 11 29.42 -19.97 37.89
N SER A 12 28.42 -19.33 37.27
CA SER A 12 27.76 -19.80 36.04
C SER A 12 27.48 -18.65 35.08
N CYS A 13 27.61 -18.91 33.78
CA CYS A 13 27.13 -17.99 32.73
C CYS A 13 25.59 -17.97 32.76
N PRO A 14 24.93 -16.80 32.89
CA PRO A 14 23.49 -16.71 32.73
C PRO A 14 23.12 -17.05 31.29
N THR A 15 22.55 -18.23 31.07
CA THR A 15 22.04 -18.71 29.77
C THR A 15 20.68 -18.13 29.42
N VAL A 16 20.11 -17.28 30.29
CA VAL A 16 18.86 -16.58 30.05
C VAL A 16 19.11 -15.57 28.96
N ARG A 17 18.95 -16.01 27.71
CA ARG A 17 18.70 -15.11 26.59
C ARG A 17 17.58 -14.18 27.07
N PRO A 18 17.76 -12.85 27.01
CA PRO A 18 16.63 -11.96 27.11
C PRO A 18 15.57 -12.51 26.14
N PRO A 19 14.29 -12.60 26.53
CA PRO A 19 13.26 -12.85 25.54
C PRO A 19 13.51 -11.82 24.45
N LEU A 20 13.79 -12.30 23.23
CA LEU A 20 13.82 -11.44 22.06
C LEU A 20 12.55 -10.60 22.16
N PRO A 21 12.61 -9.27 21.95
CA PRO A 21 11.41 -8.46 21.96
C PRO A 21 10.42 -9.20 21.06
N ARG A 22 9.26 -9.58 21.63
CA ARG A 22 8.17 -10.19 20.85
C ARG A 22 8.08 -9.32 19.61
N ARG A 23 8.34 -9.90 18.43
CA ARG A 23 8.36 -9.17 17.15
C ARG A 23 7.22 -8.17 17.21
N ALA A 24 7.56 -6.88 17.16
CA ALA A 24 6.61 -5.79 17.30
C ALA A 24 5.39 -6.15 16.45
N ARG A 25 4.27 -6.20 17.15
CA ARG A 25 3.07 -6.91 16.76
C ARG A 25 2.42 -6.13 15.63
N SER A 26 2.76 -6.37 14.37
CA SER A 26 2.08 -5.72 13.23
C SER A 26 1.95 -4.19 13.40
N GLU A 27 2.93 -3.58 14.05
CA GLU A 27 2.90 -2.17 14.44
C GLU A 27 3.72 -1.40 13.43
N CYS A 28 3.02 -0.72 12.52
CA CYS A 28 3.64 0.20 11.60
C CYS A 28 3.87 1.55 12.28
N PRO A 29 4.87 2.33 11.83
CA PRO A 29 5.04 3.71 12.25
C PRO A 29 3.74 4.52 12.06
N GLU A 30 3.63 5.64 12.78
CA GLU A 30 2.45 6.50 12.68
C GLU A 30 2.15 6.90 11.22
N GLY A 31 0.88 6.78 10.83
CA GLY A 31 0.41 7.08 9.48
C GLY A 31 0.51 5.93 8.48
N LEU A 32 1.14 4.80 8.84
CA LEU A 32 1.23 3.61 7.99
C LEU A 32 0.27 2.50 8.46
N THR A 33 -0.20 1.70 7.52
CA THR A 33 -1.10 0.56 7.75
C THR A 33 -0.37 -0.74 7.49
N SER A 34 -0.50 -1.71 8.39
CA SER A 34 0.05 -3.06 8.22
C SER A 34 -0.79 -3.85 7.22
N CYS A 35 -0.34 -3.95 5.98
CA CYS A 35 -1.01 -4.65 4.90
C CYS A 35 -0.40 -6.02 4.64
N PRO A 36 -1.23 -7.08 4.47
CA PRO A 36 -0.72 -8.40 4.12
C PRO A 36 -0.16 -8.40 2.69
N VAL A 37 0.98 -9.07 2.52
CA VAL A 37 1.63 -9.24 1.23
C VAL A 37 1.40 -10.68 0.75
N PRO A 38 0.62 -10.89 -0.33
CA PRO A 38 0.42 -12.23 -0.87
C PRO A 38 1.75 -12.81 -1.39
N GLY A 39 1.89 -14.13 -1.34
CA GLY A 39 3.07 -14.83 -1.86
C GLY A 39 4.27 -14.90 -0.91
N ARG A 40 4.25 -14.25 0.26
CA ARG A 40 5.23 -14.51 1.31
C ARG A 40 4.81 -15.74 2.13
N SER A 41 5.62 -16.80 2.10
CA SER A 41 5.33 -18.14 2.67
C SER A 41 4.99 -18.19 4.16
N PHE A 42 5.03 -17.07 4.89
CA PHE A 42 4.79 -17.02 6.35
C PHE A 42 3.92 -15.83 6.78
N GLY A 43 2.95 -15.40 5.97
CA GLY A 43 2.05 -14.29 6.35
C GLY A 43 2.85 -13.00 6.54
N GLY A 44 3.57 -12.60 5.49
CA GLY A 44 4.32 -11.35 5.50
C GLY A 44 3.37 -10.15 5.45
N TRP A 45 3.72 -9.11 6.17
CA TRP A 45 3.04 -7.82 6.15
C TRP A 45 4.03 -6.76 5.71
N ASP A 46 3.53 -5.70 5.11
CA ASP A 46 4.30 -4.49 4.81
C ASP A 46 3.55 -3.26 5.31
N CYS A 47 4.29 -2.20 5.61
CA CYS A 47 3.72 -0.97 6.10
C CYS A 47 3.48 -0.01 4.94
N ILE A 48 2.20 0.21 4.60
CA ILE A 48 1.79 0.99 3.44
C ILE A 48 1.06 2.26 3.89
N ASP A 49 1.38 3.40 3.27
CA ASP A 49 0.63 4.64 3.44
C ASP A 49 -0.64 4.60 2.58
N THR A 50 -1.69 4.01 3.11
CA THR A 50 -2.98 3.86 2.42
C THR A 50 -3.66 5.20 2.09
N ARG A 51 -3.13 6.33 2.57
CA ARG A 51 -3.68 7.65 2.23
C ARG A 51 -3.10 8.24 0.95
N ASN A 52 -1.94 7.75 0.53
CA ASN A 52 -1.16 8.29 -0.60
C ASN A 52 -0.67 7.23 -1.59
N ASP A 53 -0.75 5.95 -1.23
CA ASP A 53 -0.41 4.83 -2.11
C ASP A 53 -1.48 4.60 -3.18
N LEU A 54 -1.07 4.40 -4.42
CA LEU A 54 -1.97 4.24 -5.56
C LEU A 54 -2.67 2.88 -5.60
N GLU A 55 -1.96 1.83 -5.19
CA GLU A 55 -2.41 0.43 -5.29
C GLU A 55 -3.21 0.01 -4.06
N SER A 56 -2.97 0.67 -2.94
CA SER A 56 -3.63 0.46 -1.65
C SER A 56 -4.31 1.75 -1.17
N CYS A 57 -4.99 2.45 -2.08
CA CYS A 57 -5.65 3.70 -1.74
C CYS A 57 -6.90 3.43 -0.89
N GLY A 58 -6.98 4.07 0.28
CA GLY A 58 -8.10 3.94 1.22
C GLY A 58 -8.05 2.68 2.10
N GLY A 59 -7.13 1.75 1.85
CA GLY A 59 -7.02 0.50 2.59
C GLY A 59 -6.01 -0.47 1.99
N CYS A 60 -5.86 -1.66 2.56
CA CYS A 60 -4.94 -2.64 1.99
C CYS A 60 -5.57 -3.32 0.77
N MET A 61 -4.84 -3.40 -0.34
CA MET A 61 -5.33 -4.06 -1.57
C MET A 61 -5.80 -5.50 -1.32
N TYR A 62 -5.07 -6.22 -0.47
CA TYR A 62 -5.39 -7.61 -0.08
C TYR A 62 -5.94 -7.69 1.34
N SER A 63 -6.93 -6.88 1.69
CA SER A 63 -7.56 -6.95 3.01
C SER A 63 -8.40 -8.22 3.18
N VAL A 64 -8.37 -8.81 4.39
CA VAL A 64 -9.23 -9.94 4.78
C VAL A 64 -10.66 -9.50 5.10
N SER A 65 -10.89 -8.20 5.26
CA SER A 65 -12.20 -7.60 5.51
C SER A 65 -12.58 -6.64 4.39
N SER A 66 -13.72 -6.85 3.75
CA SER A 66 -14.22 -6.02 2.63
C SER A 66 -14.47 -4.56 3.01
N GLU A 67 -14.65 -4.24 4.29
CA GLU A 67 -14.93 -2.88 4.78
C GLU A 67 -13.70 -1.95 4.75
N THR A 68 -12.50 -2.50 4.59
CA THR A 68 -11.21 -1.77 4.59
C THR A 68 -10.33 -2.15 3.40
N ALA A 69 -10.91 -2.75 2.36
CA ALA A 69 -10.19 -3.08 1.15
C ALA A 69 -9.80 -1.78 0.42
N GLY A 70 -8.51 -1.62 0.17
CA GLY A 70 -8.03 -0.55 -0.69
C GLY A 70 -8.34 -0.81 -2.15
N GLN A 71 -8.37 0.26 -2.93
CA GLN A 71 -8.52 0.20 -4.37
C GLN A 71 -7.20 0.58 -5.05
N ASP A 72 -6.90 -0.12 -6.14
CA ASP A 72 -5.87 0.30 -7.09
C ASP A 72 -6.44 1.38 -8.03
N CYS A 73 -5.99 2.62 -7.84
CA CYS A 73 -6.41 3.75 -8.66
C CYS A 73 -5.85 3.70 -10.08
N THR A 74 -4.78 2.93 -10.35
CA THR A 74 -4.16 2.82 -11.67
C THR A 74 -4.92 1.85 -12.57
N ALA A 75 -5.65 0.89 -11.99
CA ALA A 75 -6.54 -0.01 -12.71
C ALA A 75 -7.85 0.65 -13.19
N LEU A 76 -8.09 1.92 -12.87
CA LEU A 76 -9.27 2.66 -13.33
C LEU A 76 -9.27 2.84 -14.86
N LEU A 77 -10.41 2.58 -15.48
CA LEU A 77 -10.53 2.59 -16.94
C LEU A 77 -10.29 3.99 -17.51
N GLY A 78 -9.46 4.08 -18.56
CA GLY A 78 -9.21 5.32 -19.29
C GLY A 78 -8.44 6.39 -18.52
N VAL A 79 -7.86 6.05 -17.36
CA VAL A 79 -7.04 6.95 -16.55
C VAL A 79 -5.61 6.99 -17.09
N ASN A 80 -5.04 8.20 -17.19
CA ASN A 80 -3.66 8.42 -17.61
C ASN A 80 -2.78 9.01 -16.51
N ASP A 81 -3.33 9.85 -15.63
CA ASP A 81 -2.67 10.38 -14.43
C ASP A 81 -3.67 10.42 -13.28
N VAL A 82 -3.29 9.82 -12.17
CA VAL A 82 -4.12 9.66 -10.97
C VAL A 82 -3.24 9.75 -9.73
N SER A 83 -3.84 10.15 -8.62
CA SER A 83 -3.19 10.25 -7.33
C SER A 83 -4.12 9.73 -6.25
N CYS A 84 -3.58 9.09 -5.22
CA CYS A 84 -4.33 8.82 -4.00
C CYS A 84 -4.19 10.02 -3.07
N ILE A 85 -5.31 10.63 -2.68
CA ILE A 85 -5.32 11.80 -1.79
C ILE A 85 -6.25 11.49 -0.63
N LYS A 86 -5.68 11.40 0.57
CA LYS A 86 -6.43 11.11 1.80
C LYS A 86 -7.25 9.81 1.70
N GLY A 87 -6.74 8.82 0.96
CA GLY A 87 -7.40 7.53 0.76
C GLY A 87 -8.51 7.52 -0.30
N GLN A 88 -8.54 8.53 -1.18
CA GLN A 88 -9.47 8.58 -2.31
C GLN A 88 -8.70 8.76 -3.62
N CYS A 89 -9.11 8.04 -4.66
CA CYS A 89 -8.55 8.21 -6.00
C CYS A 89 -8.99 9.56 -6.58
N ALA A 90 -8.01 10.36 -6.99
CA ALA A 90 -8.20 11.65 -7.64
C ALA A 90 -7.51 11.62 -9.01
N VAL A 91 -8.31 11.54 -10.07
CA VAL A 91 -7.86 11.51 -11.45
C VAL A 91 -7.56 12.93 -11.91
N ARG A 92 -6.34 13.14 -12.44
CA ARG A 92 -5.91 14.43 -13.00
C ARG A 92 -5.98 14.47 -14.53
N LYS A 93 -5.76 13.32 -15.18
CA LYS A 93 -5.77 13.24 -16.65
C LYS A 93 -6.32 11.91 -17.13
N CYS A 94 -7.20 11.97 -18.12
CA CYS A 94 -7.69 10.80 -18.84
C CYS A 94 -6.89 10.54 -20.12
N MET A 95 -6.92 9.29 -20.58
CA MET A 95 -6.39 8.88 -21.88
C MET A 95 -7.16 9.52 -23.04
N LEU A 96 -6.57 9.51 -24.23
CA LEU A 96 -7.24 9.99 -25.44
C LEU A 96 -8.53 9.18 -25.68
N GLY A 97 -9.62 9.87 -26.01
CA GLY A 97 -10.94 9.24 -26.17
C GLY A 97 -11.74 9.13 -24.87
N TYR A 98 -11.16 9.52 -23.73
CA TYR A 98 -11.85 9.61 -22.44
C TYR A 98 -11.93 11.06 -21.95
N LYS A 99 -12.94 11.35 -21.13
CA LYS A 99 -13.15 12.63 -20.45
C LYS A 99 -13.25 12.41 -18.95
N LEU A 100 -12.72 13.38 -18.19
CA LEU A 100 -12.78 13.38 -16.75
C LEU A 100 -14.21 13.62 -16.27
N TYR A 101 -14.70 12.80 -15.35
CA TYR A 101 -16.00 13.00 -14.72
C TYR A 101 -15.96 14.16 -13.72
N GLU A 102 -17.11 14.77 -13.42
CA GLU A 102 -17.19 15.99 -12.59
C GLU A 102 -16.61 15.80 -11.18
N ASP A 103 -16.70 14.59 -10.63
CA ASP A 103 -16.20 14.22 -9.31
C ASP A 103 -14.68 13.96 -9.27
N HIS A 104 -14.00 13.99 -10.42
CA HIS A 104 -12.58 13.67 -10.56
C HIS A 104 -12.19 12.27 -10.05
N THR A 105 -13.12 11.32 -9.95
CA THR A 105 -12.83 9.95 -9.47
C THR A 105 -12.59 8.97 -10.60
N HIS A 106 -13.14 9.23 -11.79
CA HIS A 106 -13.07 8.32 -12.93
C HIS A 106 -13.11 9.04 -14.27
N CYS A 107 -12.77 8.30 -15.32
CA CYS A 107 -12.85 8.74 -16.71
C CYS A 107 -14.01 8.02 -17.40
N VAL A 108 -14.72 8.74 -18.27
CA VAL A 108 -15.80 8.20 -19.10
C VAL A 108 -15.44 8.32 -20.57
N GLU A 109 -15.89 7.38 -21.39
CA GLU A 109 -15.65 7.43 -22.84
C GLU A 109 -16.28 8.69 -23.43
N SER A 110 -15.44 9.52 -24.04
CA SER A 110 -15.90 10.63 -24.85
C SER A 110 -16.21 10.07 -26.23
N GLY A 111 -17.43 9.57 -26.43
CA GLY A 111 -17.91 8.93 -27.65
C GLY A 111 -17.83 9.81 -28.92
N GLY A 112 -16.62 10.13 -29.39
CA GLY A 112 -16.43 11.10 -30.46
C GLY A 112 -14.99 11.42 -30.84
N LEU A 113 -14.05 10.47 -30.81
CA LEU A 113 -12.67 10.70 -31.28
C LEU A 113 -12.20 9.79 -32.42
N PHE A 114 -13.09 9.02 -33.04
CA PHE A 114 -12.80 8.32 -34.29
C PHE A 114 -13.14 9.14 -35.55
N ASN A 115 -13.78 10.31 -35.42
CA ASN A 115 -14.30 11.08 -36.56
C ASN A 115 -13.54 12.40 -36.87
N GLN A 116 -12.43 12.67 -36.19
CA GLN A 116 -11.63 13.90 -36.41
C GLN A 116 -10.21 13.66 -36.91
N LEU A 117 -9.73 12.41 -36.98
CA LEU A 117 -8.35 12.10 -37.40
C LEU A 117 -8.20 11.45 -38.79
N PHE A 118 -9.31 11.26 -39.54
CA PHE A 118 -9.28 10.68 -40.90
C PHE A 118 -9.89 11.60 -41.99
N ARG A 119 -9.92 12.92 -41.77
CA ARG A 119 -10.18 13.89 -42.86
C ARG A 119 -8.87 14.45 -43.40
N ILE A 120 -8.16 13.64 -44.19
CA ILE A 120 -7.13 14.09 -45.13
C ILE A 120 -7.29 13.27 -46.41
#